data_AF-A0A4S4KLP2-F1
#
_entry.id   AF-A0A4S4KLP2-F1
#
_cell.length_a   1.000
_cell.length_b   1.000
_cell.length_c   1.000
_cell.angle_alpha   90.00
_cell.angle_beta   90.00
_cell.angle_gamma   90.00
#
_symmetry.space_group_name_H-M   'P 1'
#
loop_
_entity.id
_entity.type
_entity.pdbx_description
1 polymer ?
#
loop_
_entity_poly.entity_id
_entity_poly.type
_entity_poly.pdbx_seq_one_letter_code
_entity_poly.pdbx_strand_id
1 'polypeptide(L)'
;MTQSKPKKRPARSTSASVRMATLSDSGRLRTKPSRLSDLRAERLQSERERAEQDQAFVSMAAQRLVESALEAGHSPHNMQDDFMLMDAAQDVGQWEDEEEDEDEDVQLDGLRDGEDWDNARGFTVKCGWRGTRRRHDQRTCRQHNRQMHRGWDLQSSDLASAYLEWKRGERSPPPSAECADGSSHGKETTCHTFEVSVVDVFDRIETRAVKQLAGEWANVSLLRVGLIGCSPHQPTIAISLRALELFHQIRRRQSSFSTQAMAKVFCALHDVTYFQTFRNQLSSAFDAYLNILQQV
;
A
#
# COMPACT_ATOMS: atom_id res chain seq x y z
N MET A 1 28.81 38.75 -41.89
CA MET A 1 28.08 38.13 -40.76
C MET A 1 27.33 36.92 -41.30
N THR A 2 27.92 35.72 -41.20
CA THR A 2 27.28 34.46 -41.61
C THR A 2 26.96 33.65 -40.35
N GLN A 3 25.67 33.43 -40.09
CA GLN A 3 25.20 32.73 -38.90
C GLN A 3 25.48 31.22 -38.99
N SER A 4 26.16 30.69 -37.99
CA SER A 4 26.48 29.27 -37.82
C SER A 4 25.27 28.54 -37.22
N LYS A 5 24.81 27.46 -37.88
CA LYS A 5 23.74 26.60 -37.37
C LYS A 5 24.28 25.66 -36.26
N PRO A 6 23.51 25.42 -35.17
CA PRO A 6 23.97 24.55 -34.08
C PRO A 6 23.95 23.07 -34.50
N LYS A 7 25.08 22.38 -34.31
CA LYS A 7 25.22 20.92 -34.50
C LYS A 7 24.45 20.16 -33.42
N LYS A 8 23.49 19.32 -33.81
CA LYS A 8 22.85 18.33 -32.93
C LYS A 8 23.90 17.32 -32.45
N ARG A 9 23.99 17.13 -31.13
CA ARG A 9 24.81 16.07 -30.53
C ARG A 9 24.16 14.70 -30.78
N PRO A 10 24.91 13.64 -31.11
CA PRO A 10 24.36 12.29 -31.20
C PRO A 10 23.94 11.81 -29.80
N ALA A 11 22.78 11.15 -29.74
CA ALA A 11 22.28 10.51 -28.52
C ALA A 11 23.30 9.48 -28.02
N ARG A 12 23.52 9.44 -26.70
CA ARG A 12 24.34 8.41 -26.05
C ARG A 12 23.67 7.06 -26.27
N SER A 13 24.26 6.23 -27.12
CA SER A 13 23.90 4.82 -27.29
C SER A 13 24.19 4.07 -25.99
N THR A 14 23.16 3.63 -25.29
CA THR A 14 23.28 2.64 -24.23
C THR A 14 23.71 1.33 -24.87
N SER A 15 24.92 0.88 -24.57
CA SER A 15 25.49 -0.37 -25.09
C SER A 15 24.51 -1.54 -24.89
N ALA A 16 23.96 -2.06 -26.00
CA ALA A 16 22.95 -3.12 -26.04
C ALA A 16 23.51 -4.54 -25.79
N SER A 17 24.77 -4.65 -25.34
CA SER A 17 25.44 -5.93 -25.08
C SER A 17 26.26 -5.90 -23.80
N VAL A 18 26.20 -7.00 -23.05
CA VAL A 18 26.93 -7.24 -21.81
C VAL A 18 27.83 -8.45 -22.01
N ARG A 19 29.07 -8.40 -21.51
CA ARG A 19 29.96 -9.56 -21.50
C ARG A 19 29.63 -10.44 -20.30
N MET A 20 29.05 -11.60 -20.56
CA MET A 20 28.76 -12.60 -19.55
C MET A 20 29.95 -13.54 -19.40
N ALA A 21 30.36 -13.81 -18.15
CA ALA A 21 31.38 -14.78 -17.82
C ALA A 21 30.71 -16.01 -17.20
N THR A 22 30.82 -17.15 -17.85
CA THR A 22 30.32 -18.44 -17.37
C THR A 22 31.48 -19.35 -17.05
N LEU A 23 31.47 -19.97 -15.87
CA LEU A 23 32.44 -21.00 -15.50
C LEU A 23 31.96 -22.34 -16.08
N SER A 24 32.78 -23.00 -16.90
CA SER A 24 32.46 -24.37 -17.32
C SER A 24 32.78 -25.36 -16.20
N ASP A 25 32.19 -26.56 -16.23
CA ASP A 25 32.45 -27.64 -15.25
C ASP A 25 33.93 -28.04 -15.14
N SER A 26 34.74 -27.72 -16.15
CA SER A 26 36.20 -27.86 -16.14
C SER A 26 36.95 -26.73 -15.40
N GLY A 27 36.24 -25.82 -14.73
CA GLY A 27 36.80 -24.67 -14.02
C GLY A 27 37.31 -23.53 -14.91
N ARG A 28 37.11 -23.62 -16.23
CA ARG A 28 37.60 -22.61 -17.19
C ARG A 28 36.57 -21.50 -17.37
N LEU A 29 36.97 -20.26 -17.09
CA LEU A 29 36.12 -19.09 -17.31
C LEU A 29 35.98 -18.80 -18.81
N ARG A 30 34.75 -18.77 -19.33
CA ARG A 30 34.45 -18.38 -20.71
C ARG A 30 33.63 -17.09 -20.70
N THR A 31 34.12 -16.07 -21.41
CA THR A 31 33.37 -14.81 -21.57
C THR A 31 32.76 -14.75 -22.97
N LYS A 32 31.45 -14.53 -23.06
CA LYS A 32 30.74 -14.30 -24.33
C LYS A 32 29.98 -12.96 -24.28
N PRO A 33 29.98 -12.17 -25.36
CA PRO A 33 29.09 -11.02 -25.46
C PRO A 33 27.66 -11.52 -25.69
N SER A 34 26.76 -11.20 -24.77
CA SER A 34 25.33 -11.51 -24.87
C SER A 34 24.54 -10.21 -25.01
N ARG A 35 23.45 -10.24 -25.79
CA ARG A 35 22.51 -9.12 -25.85
C ARG A 35 21.58 -9.18 -24.65
N LEU A 36 21.10 -8.03 -24.20
CA LEU A 36 20.16 -7.96 -23.06
C LEU A 36 18.84 -8.69 -23.35
N SER A 37 18.39 -8.69 -24.61
CA SER A 37 17.21 -9.45 -25.06
C SER A 37 17.36 -10.95 -24.81
N ASP A 38 18.54 -11.48 -25.12
CA ASP A 38 18.81 -12.92 -25.06
C ASP A 38 18.90 -13.37 -23.60
N LEU A 39 19.49 -12.53 -22.73
CA LEU A 39 19.56 -12.77 -21.29
C LEU A 39 18.19 -12.73 -20.61
N ARG A 40 17.30 -11.83 -21.04
CA ARG A 40 15.91 -11.79 -20.55
C ARG A 40 15.15 -13.04 -20.97
N ALA A 41 15.28 -13.46 -22.23
CA ALA A 41 14.63 -14.66 -22.73
C ALA A 41 15.12 -15.92 -21.99
N GLU A 42 16.44 -16.04 -21.77
CA GLU A 42 17.05 -17.15 -21.02
C GLU A 42 16.59 -17.18 -19.57
N ARG A 43 16.49 -16.02 -18.91
CA ARG A 43 15.94 -15.90 -17.54
C ARG A 43 14.49 -16.38 -17.48
N LEU A 44 13.63 -15.89 -18.36
CA LEU A 44 12.21 -16.22 -18.40
C LEU A 44 11.99 -17.73 -18.64
N GLN A 45 12.81 -18.34 -19.49
CA GLN A 45 12.78 -19.79 -19.72
C GLN A 45 13.18 -20.57 -18.46
N SER A 46 14.26 -20.14 -17.79
CA SER A 46 14.70 -20.80 -16.55
C SER A 46 13.68 -20.70 -15.41
N GLU A 47 12.91 -19.61 -15.35
CA GLU A 47 11.85 -19.41 -14.36
C GLU A 47 10.64 -20.30 -14.67
N ARG A 48 10.26 -20.44 -15.94
CA ARG A 48 9.20 -21.38 -16.37
C ARG A 48 9.57 -22.82 -16.06
N GLU A 49 10.80 -23.23 -16.37
CA GLU A 49 11.26 -24.59 -16.07
C GLU A 49 11.24 -24.89 -14.57
N ARG A 50 11.58 -23.93 -13.72
CA ARG A 50 11.47 -24.08 -12.26
C ARG A 50 10.01 -24.19 -11.80
N ALA A 51 9.12 -23.34 -12.32
CA ALA A 51 7.71 -23.40 -11.98
C ALA A 51 7.08 -24.74 -12.39
N GLU A 52 7.44 -25.28 -13.56
CA GLU A 52 7.02 -26.61 -14.00
C GLU A 52 7.56 -27.73 -13.09
N GLN A 53 8.82 -27.62 -12.67
CA GLN A 53 9.42 -28.57 -11.71
C GLN A 53 8.73 -28.53 -10.35
N ASP A 54 8.42 -27.34 -9.84
CA ASP A 54 7.73 -27.15 -8.57
C ASP A 54 6.29 -27.70 -8.64
N GLN A 55 5.57 -27.43 -9.74
CA GLN A 55 4.24 -27.97 -9.97
C GLN A 55 4.25 -29.50 -10.06
N ALA A 56 5.23 -30.08 -10.76
CA ALA A 56 5.40 -31.53 -10.84
C ALA A 56 5.72 -32.15 -9.47
N PHE A 57 6.55 -31.49 -8.66
CA PHE A 57 6.88 -31.92 -7.31
C PHE A 57 5.65 -31.91 -6.39
N VAL A 58 4.86 -30.84 -6.43
CA VAL A 58 3.61 -30.72 -5.65
C VAL A 58 2.59 -31.77 -6.10
N SER A 59 2.40 -31.97 -7.41
CA SER A 59 1.52 -33.01 -7.94
C SER A 59 1.96 -34.40 -7.49
N MET A 60 3.26 -34.69 -7.49
CA MET A 60 3.79 -35.98 -7.02
C MET A 60 3.58 -36.17 -5.52
N ALA A 61 3.79 -35.12 -4.72
CA ALA A 61 3.55 -35.15 -3.28
C ALA A 61 2.06 -35.40 -2.97
N ALA A 62 1.15 -34.75 -3.70
CA ALA A 62 -0.29 -34.96 -3.57
C ALA A 62 -0.68 -36.42 -3.90
N GLN A 63 -0.15 -36.99 -4.98
CA GLN A 63 -0.40 -38.39 -5.34
C GLN A 63 0.06 -39.36 -4.24
N ARG A 64 1.24 -39.13 -3.64
CA ARG A 64 1.75 -39.97 -2.53
C ARG A 64 0.91 -39.84 -1.26
N LEU A 65 0.36 -38.67 -0.98
CA LEU A 65 -0.54 -38.48 0.16
C LEU A 65 -1.86 -39.23 -0.05
N VAL A 66 -2.44 -39.19 -1.25
CA VAL A 66 -3.64 -39.95 -1.60
C VAL A 66 -3.37 -41.47 -1.50
N GLU A 67 -2.24 -41.94 -2.00
CA GLU A 67 -1.83 -43.35 -1.92
C GLU A 67 -1.70 -43.82 -0.46
N SER A 68 -1.01 -43.04 0.38
CA SER A 68 -0.86 -43.39 1.81
C SER A 68 -2.18 -43.34 2.60
N ALA A 69 -3.10 -42.44 2.24
CA ALA A 69 -4.43 -42.38 2.85
C ALA A 69 -5.31 -43.59 2.48
N LEU A 70 -5.19 -44.08 1.23
CA LEU A 70 -5.86 -45.31 0.78
C LEU A 70 -5.29 -46.55 1.49
N GLU A 71 -3.97 -46.64 1.67
CA GLU A 71 -3.33 -47.71 2.45
C GLU A 71 -3.77 -47.71 3.92
N ALA A 72 -4.03 -46.53 4.50
CA ALA A 72 -4.54 -46.36 5.86
C ALA A 72 -6.05 -46.63 6.02
N GLY A 73 -6.75 -47.06 4.96
CA GLY A 73 -8.16 -47.47 5.00
C GLY A 73 -9.18 -46.33 5.04
N HIS A 74 -8.81 -45.12 4.62
CA HIS A 74 -9.73 -43.98 4.54
C HIS A 74 -10.61 -44.09 3.28
N SER A 75 -11.93 -43.90 3.44
CA SER A 75 -12.91 -44.01 2.35
C SER A 75 -12.85 -42.78 1.42
N PRO A 76 -12.86 -42.95 0.08
CA PRO A 76 -12.71 -41.85 -0.87
C PRO A 76 -13.81 -40.78 -0.81
N HIS A 77 -14.96 -41.10 -0.21
CA HIS A 77 -16.11 -40.19 -0.17
C HIS A 77 -15.96 -39.07 0.87
N ASN A 78 -15.09 -39.24 1.88
CA ASN A 78 -14.80 -38.20 2.88
C ASN A 78 -13.63 -37.28 2.48
N MET A 79 -12.98 -37.51 1.33
CA MET A 79 -11.81 -36.72 0.91
C MET A 79 -12.15 -35.50 0.06
N GLN A 80 -13.40 -35.37 -0.43
CA GLN A 80 -13.80 -34.23 -1.27
C GLN A 80 -13.93 -32.91 -0.49
N ASP A 81 -14.23 -32.97 0.81
CA ASP A 81 -14.35 -31.77 1.64
C ASP A 81 -12.99 -31.25 2.15
N ASP A 82 -12.02 -32.12 2.43
CA ASP A 82 -10.67 -31.68 2.86
C ASP A 82 -9.78 -31.27 1.67
N PHE A 83 -10.04 -31.80 0.47
CA PHE A 83 -9.24 -31.48 -0.73
C PHE A 83 -9.53 -30.08 -1.29
N MET A 84 -10.76 -29.57 -1.15
CA MET A 84 -11.15 -28.21 -1.55
C MET A 84 -10.51 -27.11 -0.66
N LEU A 85 -10.02 -27.46 0.53
CA LEU A 85 -9.37 -26.51 1.43
C LEU A 85 -7.89 -26.27 1.09
N MET A 86 -7.24 -27.22 0.39
CA MET A 86 -5.85 -27.09 -0.03
C MET A 86 -5.70 -26.43 -1.42
N ASP A 87 -6.71 -26.57 -2.29
CA ASP A 87 -6.78 -25.85 -3.57
C ASP A 87 -7.12 -24.36 -3.37
N ALA A 88 -7.90 -24.03 -2.33
CA ALA A 88 -8.13 -22.64 -1.90
C ALA A 88 -6.88 -22.00 -1.24
N ALA A 89 -5.89 -22.80 -0.82
CA ALA A 89 -4.60 -22.33 -0.34
C ALA A 89 -3.56 -22.11 -1.46
N GLN A 90 -3.90 -22.43 -2.72
CA GLN A 90 -3.05 -22.16 -3.90
C GLN A 90 -3.15 -20.72 -4.41
N ASP A 91 -4.05 -19.87 -3.88
CA ASP A 91 -4.08 -18.43 -4.18
C ASP A 91 -3.22 -17.60 -3.20
N VAL A 92 -2.15 -18.21 -2.67
CA VAL A 92 -1.12 -17.50 -1.90
C VAL A 92 0.16 -17.43 -2.72
N GLY A 93 0.18 -16.47 -3.64
CA GLY A 93 1.43 -15.80 -4.03
C GLY A 93 2.18 -16.43 -5.21
N GLN A 94 1.55 -16.46 -6.38
CA GLN A 94 2.30 -16.17 -7.61
C GLN A 94 2.37 -14.64 -7.73
N TRP A 95 3.28 -14.03 -6.97
CA TRP A 95 3.62 -12.62 -7.20
C TRP A 95 4.44 -12.60 -8.48
N GLU A 96 3.77 -12.39 -9.61
CA GLU A 96 4.45 -11.93 -10.81
C GLU A 96 5.22 -10.66 -10.42
N ASP A 97 6.54 -10.72 -10.57
CA ASP A 97 7.36 -9.52 -10.62
C ASP A 97 6.93 -8.76 -11.87
N GLU A 98 5.86 -7.98 -11.77
CA GLU A 98 5.52 -6.96 -12.75
C GLU A 98 6.72 -6.03 -12.83
N GLU A 99 7.48 -6.17 -13.92
CA GLU A 99 8.48 -5.20 -14.33
C GLU A 99 7.80 -3.82 -14.29
N GLU A 100 8.46 -2.87 -13.63
CA GLU A 100 8.05 -1.47 -13.57
C GLU A 100 7.98 -0.90 -14.99
N ASP A 101 6.83 -1.06 -15.66
CA ASP A 101 6.50 -0.34 -16.87
C ASP A 101 5.64 0.88 -16.51
N GLU A 102 6.12 2.01 -17.00
CA GLU A 102 5.64 3.35 -16.79
C GLU A 102 4.17 3.51 -17.22
N ASP A 103 3.35 4.10 -16.36
CA ASP A 103 2.10 4.82 -16.65
C ASP A 103 1.28 4.34 -17.88
N GLU A 104 0.49 3.27 -17.75
CA GLU A 104 -0.65 3.02 -18.65
C GLU A 104 -1.97 2.82 -17.87
N ASP A 105 -2.92 3.72 -18.10
CA ASP A 105 -4.30 3.63 -17.63
C ASP A 105 -5.00 2.43 -18.31
N VAL A 106 -4.92 1.23 -17.73
CA VAL A 106 -5.62 0.05 -18.26
C VAL A 106 -7.12 0.14 -17.95
N GLN A 107 -7.86 0.48 -19.00
CA GLN A 107 -9.31 0.50 -19.07
C GLN A 107 -9.86 -0.94 -19.11
N LEU A 108 -10.15 -1.52 -17.93
CA LEU A 108 -10.75 -2.86 -17.86
C LEU A 108 -12.28 -2.76 -18.05
N ASP A 109 -12.71 -2.89 -19.30
CA ASP A 109 -14.11 -3.10 -19.67
C ASP A 109 -14.42 -4.61 -19.73
N GLY A 110 -15.46 -5.00 -18.97
CA GLY A 110 -16.39 -6.05 -19.37
C GLY A 110 -15.99 -7.50 -19.14
N LEU A 111 -16.26 -8.03 -17.94
CA LEU A 111 -16.94 -9.32 -17.82
C LEU A 111 -17.91 -9.25 -16.62
N ARG A 112 -19.19 -9.42 -16.95
CA ARG A 112 -20.35 -9.49 -16.08
C ARG A 112 -20.63 -10.98 -15.89
N ASP A 113 -20.91 -11.38 -14.65
CA ASP A 113 -21.82 -12.45 -14.20
C ASP A 113 -21.27 -13.13 -12.93
N GLY A 114 -22.08 -13.16 -11.86
CA GLY A 114 -21.72 -13.80 -10.59
C GLY A 114 -22.27 -13.05 -9.38
N GLU A 115 -23.59 -13.05 -9.24
CA GLU A 115 -24.32 -12.62 -8.03
C GLU A 115 -24.01 -13.57 -6.86
N ASP A 116 -22.83 -13.45 -6.21
CA ASP A 116 -22.56 -14.16 -4.95
C ASP A 116 -21.39 -13.60 -4.10
N TRP A 117 -21.07 -12.31 -4.22
CA TRP A 117 -19.93 -11.69 -3.50
C TRP A 117 -20.33 -10.82 -2.29
N ASP A 118 -21.62 -10.77 -1.94
CA ASP A 118 -22.14 -9.86 -0.93
C ASP A 118 -22.12 -10.42 0.52
N ASN A 119 -21.96 -11.73 0.71
CA ASN A 119 -22.09 -12.34 2.05
C ASN A 119 -20.80 -12.47 2.86
N ALA A 120 -19.62 -12.13 2.32
CA ALA A 120 -18.34 -12.20 3.04
C ALA A 120 -17.76 -10.83 3.46
N ARG A 121 -18.47 -9.71 3.24
CA ARG A 121 -17.94 -8.35 3.46
C ARG A 121 -18.40 -7.72 4.77
N GLY A 122 -17.90 -8.24 5.89
CA GLY A 122 -17.94 -7.54 7.19
C GLY A 122 -16.92 -6.40 7.33
N PHE A 123 -15.97 -6.28 6.40
CA PHE A 123 -14.88 -5.31 6.51
C PHE A 123 -14.43 -4.79 5.13
N THR A 124 -15.35 -4.15 4.41
CA THR A 124 -14.93 -3.18 3.40
C THR A 124 -14.56 -1.92 4.16
N VAL A 125 -13.28 -1.53 4.16
CA VAL A 125 -12.94 -0.10 4.21
C VAL A 125 -13.86 0.54 3.19
N LYS A 126 -14.88 1.30 3.63
CA LYS A 126 -15.93 1.84 2.74
C LYS A 126 -15.31 2.87 1.79
N CYS A 127 -14.50 2.45 0.84
CA CYS A 127 -14.43 3.09 -0.46
C CYS A 127 -15.81 2.83 -1.08
N GLY A 128 -16.68 3.83 -1.00
CA GLY A 128 -18.11 3.75 -1.29
C GLY A 128 -18.42 3.46 -2.76
N TRP A 129 -18.13 2.24 -3.23
CA TRP A 129 -18.56 1.76 -4.54
C TRP A 129 -19.98 1.21 -4.45
N ARG A 130 -20.95 2.07 -4.14
CA ARG A 130 -22.35 1.78 -4.46
C ARG A 130 -22.60 2.28 -5.87
N GLY A 131 -22.54 1.40 -6.86
CA GLY A 131 -23.27 1.41 -8.14
C GLY A 131 -23.59 2.73 -8.89
N THR A 132 -22.95 3.85 -8.58
CA THR A 132 -23.18 5.13 -9.25
C THR A 132 -22.25 5.19 -10.44
N ARG A 133 -22.84 5.41 -11.63
CA ARG A 133 -22.13 5.72 -12.89
C ARG A 133 -20.87 6.52 -12.58
N ARG A 134 -19.69 5.97 -12.87
CA ARG A 134 -18.40 6.64 -12.65
C ARG A 134 -18.50 8.01 -13.29
N ARG A 135 -18.66 9.04 -12.47
CA ARG A 135 -18.61 10.42 -12.92
C ARG A 135 -17.17 10.58 -13.37
N HIS A 136 -16.95 10.72 -14.68
CA HIS A 136 -15.62 10.89 -15.23
C HIS A 136 -15.04 12.17 -14.64
N ASP A 137 -14.16 12.05 -13.66
CA ASP A 137 -13.44 13.20 -13.15
C ASP A 137 -12.54 13.68 -14.29
N GLN A 138 -12.77 14.90 -14.77
CA GLN A 138 -11.95 15.49 -15.82
C GLN A 138 -10.65 16.08 -15.27
N ARG A 139 -10.45 16.05 -13.95
CA ARG A 139 -9.20 16.47 -13.33
C ARG A 139 -8.13 15.45 -13.64
N THR A 140 -7.05 15.93 -14.24
CA THR A 140 -5.85 15.11 -14.45
C THR A 140 -5.26 14.66 -13.10
N CYS A 141 -4.66 13.48 -13.04
CA CYS A 141 -3.93 12.98 -11.86
C CYS A 141 -2.95 14.03 -11.31
N ARG A 142 -2.26 14.75 -12.22
CA ARG A 142 -1.39 15.88 -11.88
C ARG A 142 -2.11 17.02 -11.14
N GLN A 143 -3.32 17.38 -11.57
CA GLN A 143 -4.12 18.42 -10.92
C GLN A 143 -4.59 17.97 -9.53
N HIS A 144 -5.00 16.71 -9.41
CA HIS A 144 -5.36 16.11 -8.13
C HIS A 144 -4.18 16.15 -7.14
N ASN A 145 -3.01 15.66 -7.54
CA ASN A 145 -1.81 15.64 -6.68
C ASN A 145 -1.37 17.06 -6.29
N ARG A 146 -1.42 18.02 -7.23
CA ARG A 146 -1.16 19.44 -6.91
C ARG A 146 -2.12 20.00 -5.87
N GLN A 147 -3.39 19.64 -5.94
CA GLN A 147 -4.38 20.10 -4.96
C GLN A 147 -4.16 19.43 -3.60
N MET A 148 -3.78 18.16 -3.56
CA MET A 148 -3.40 17.45 -2.34
C MET A 148 -2.18 18.08 -1.67
N HIS A 149 -1.10 18.31 -2.43
CA HIS A 149 0.11 18.98 -1.89
C HIS A 149 -0.21 20.36 -1.33
N ARG A 150 -0.95 21.20 -2.09
CA ARG A 150 -1.38 22.51 -1.60
C ARG A 150 -2.20 22.42 -0.32
N GLY A 151 -3.08 21.43 -0.21
CA GLY A 151 -3.87 21.20 0.99
C GLY A 151 -3.01 20.86 2.21
N TRP A 152 -1.96 20.06 2.03
CA TRP A 152 -1.00 19.74 3.09
C TRP A 152 -0.10 20.92 3.45
N ASP A 153 0.37 21.68 2.45
CA ASP A 153 1.23 22.85 2.66
C ASP A 153 0.52 23.94 3.48
N LEU A 154 -0.79 24.13 3.26
CA LEU A 154 -1.58 25.15 3.98
C LEU A 154 -1.70 24.88 5.50
N GLN A 155 -1.61 23.62 5.92
CA GLN A 155 -1.79 23.21 7.31
C GLN A 155 -0.49 22.74 7.96
N SER A 156 0.64 22.77 7.25
CA SER A 156 1.88 22.10 7.70
C SER A 156 2.43 22.66 9.02
N SER A 157 2.37 23.98 9.21
CA SER A 157 2.74 24.69 10.44
C SER A 157 1.94 24.17 11.64
N ASP A 158 0.62 24.09 11.49
CA ASP A 158 -0.29 23.68 12.57
C ASP A 158 -0.16 22.18 12.86
N LEU A 159 0.16 21.38 11.84
CA LEU A 159 0.47 19.97 12.03
C LEU A 159 1.78 19.78 12.81
N ALA A 160 2.81 20.58 12.53
CA ALA A 160 4.09 20.50 13.24
C ALA A 160 3.94 20.85 14.73
N SER A 161 3.19 21.90 15.06
CA SER A 161 2.92 22.26 16.46
C SER A 161 2.10 21.17 17.18
N ALA A 162 1.03 20.66 16.56
CA ALA A 162 0.23 19.58 17.14
C ALA A 162 1.02 18.27 17.32
N TYR A 163 1.92 17.95 16.39
CA TYR A 163 2.81 16.80 16.53
C TYR A 163 3.78 16.95 17.71
N LEU A 164 4.32 18.15 17.93
CA LEU A 164 5.17 18.44 19.09
C LEU A 164 4.40 18.33 20.41
N GLU A 165 3.18 18.86 20.49
CA GLU A 165 2.29 18.71 21.64
C GLU A 165 2.03 17.23 21.94
N TRP A 166 1.66 16.45 20.92
CA TRP A 166 1.47 15.01 21.04
C TRP A 166 2.73 14.29 21.56
N LYS A 167 3.90 14.63 21.01
CA LYS A 167 5.18 13.98 21.36
C LYS A 167 5.65 14.30 22.79
N ARG A 168 5.27 15.47 23.33
CA ARG A 168 5.49 15.80 24.76
C ARG A 168 4.63 14.99 25.70
N GLY A 169 3.66 14.22 25.19
CA GLY A 169 2.70 13.48 26.00
C GLY A 169 1.66 14.38 26.64
N GLU A 170 1.52 15.62 26.15
CA GLU A 170 0.43 16.51 26.53
C GLU A 170 -0.86 15.94 25.92
N ARG A 171 -1.50 15.03 26.66
CA ARG A 171 -2.90 14.68 26.38
C ARG A 171 -3.68 15.97 26.51
N SER A 172 -4.15 16.50 25.38
CA SER A 172 -5.17 17.55 25.39
C SER A 172 -6.27 17.11 26.37
N PRO A 173 -6.61 17.92 27.38
CA PRO A 173 -7.60 17.54 28.35
C PRO A 173 -8.91 17.20 27.60
N PRO A 174 -9.61 16.11 27.99
CA PRO A 174 -10.94 15.89 27.47
C PRO A 174 -11.77 17.15 27.73
N PRO A 175 -12.54 17.68 26.76
CA PRO A 175 -13.37 18.88 26.94
C PRO A 175 -14.59 18.63 27.84
N SER A 176 -14.44 17.84 28.91
CA SER A 176 -15.48 17.48 29.87
C SER A 176 -15.01 17.56 31.33
N ALA A 177 -13.96 18.35 31.63
CA ALA A 177 -13.52 18.62 33.00
C ALA A 177 -13.53 20.10 33.40
N GLU A 178 -14.02 21.01 32.55
CA GLU A 178 -14.25 22.42 32.91
C GLU A 178 -15.75 22.73 32.86
N CYS A 179 -16.47 22.16 33.82
CA CYS A 179 -17.81 22.60 34.19
C CYS A 179 -17.86 22.68 35.72
N ALA A 180 -17.14 23.65 36.28
CA ALA A 180 -17.45 24.19 37.61
C ALA A 180 -16.92 25.63 37.72
N ASP A 181 -17.89 26.53 37.72
CA ASP A 181 -17.90 27.92 38.19
C ASP A 181 -17.08 29.02 37.50
N GLY A 182 -17.85 29.98 36.97
CA GLY A 182 -17.56 31.39 37.27
C GLY A 182 -17.12 32.27 36.12
N SER A 183 -18.04 32.60 35.21
CA SER A 183 -18.18 33.92 34.56
C SER A 183 -16.94 34.54 33.88
N SER A 184 -16.88 34.51 32.54
CA SER A 184 -16.93 35.73 31.68
C SER A 184 -16.64 35.41 30.21
N HIS A 185 -17.63 35.68 29.35
CA HIS A 185 -17.54 35.85 27.88
C HIS A 185 -16.86 34.73 27.07
N GLY A 186 -17.35 33.49 27.18
CA GLY A 186 -16.94 32.38 26.33
C GLY A 186 -17.60 32.45 24.96
N LYS A 187 -16.80 32.68 23.91
CA LYS A 187 -17.17 32.42 22.51
C LYS A 187 -17.75 31.00 22.43
N GLU A 188 -18.95 30.82 21.90
CA GLU A 188 -19.51 29.49 21.61
C GLU A 188 -18.55 28.75 20.66
N THR A 189 -17.65 27.95 21.21
CA THR A 189 -16.70 27.15 20.42
C THR A 189 -17.48 25.98 19.83
N THR A 190 -18.06 26.17 18.65
CA THR A 190 -18.79 25.13 17.93
C THR A 190 -17.83 23.98 17.59
N CYS A 191 -17.94 22.84 18.30
CA CYS A 191 -17.13 21.66 18.02
C CYS A 191 -17.86 20.73 17.04
N HIS A 192 -17.15 20.26 16.04
CA HIS A 192 -17.65 19.28 15.07
C HIS A 192 -17.04 17.92 15.40
N THR A 193 -17.85 16.86 15.46
CA THR A 193 -17.33 15.50 15.65
C THR A 193 -17.43 14.75 14.34
N PHE A 194 -16.34 14.10 13.93
CA PHE A 194 -16.29 13.26 12.73
C PHE A 194 -15.69 11.89 13.05
N GLU A 195 -16.04 10.90 12.24
CA GLU A 195 -15.57 9.53 12.40
C GLU A 195 -14.50 9.20 11.37
N VAL A 196 -13.46 8.47 11.80
CA VAL A 196 -12.39 7.98 10.94
C VAL A 196 -12.12 6.50 11.18
N SER A 197 -11.82 5.77 10.11
CA SER A 197 -11.27 4.41 10.21
C SER A 197 -9.78 4.48 10.54
N VAL A 198 -9.36 3.86 11.63
CA VAL A 198 -7.99 3.95 12.16
C VAL A 198 -7.20 2.69 11.81
N VAL A 199 -6.05 2.86 11.18
CA VAL A 199 -5.09 1.78 10.93
C VAL A 199 -3.92 1.92 11.90
N ASP A 200 -3.64 0.87 12.68
CA ASP A 200 -2.52 0.80 13.61
C ASP A 200 -1.74 -0.52 13.44
N VAL A 201 -0.60 -0.70 14.10
CA VAL A 201 0.20 -1.93 14.01
C VAL A 201 -0.42 -3.08 14.81
N PHE A 202 -0.99 -2.77 15.97
CA PHE A 202 -1.37 -3.76 16.98
C PHE A 202 -2.89 -3.94 17.10
N ASP A 203 -3.63 -2.86 16.90
CA ASP A 203 -5.07 -2.85 17.10
C ASP A 203 -5.79 -3.13 15.79
N ARG A 204 -6.86 -3.93 15.84
CA ARG A 204 -7.74 -4.15 14.70
C ARG A 204 -8.33 -2.81 14.27
N ILE A 205 -8.51 -2.61 12.96
CA ILE A 205 -9.05 -1.36 12.42
C ILE A 205 -10.38 -1.01 13.09
N GLU A 206 -10.39 0.12 13.79
CA GLU A 206 -11.53 0.63 14.53
C GLU A 206 -12.04 1.93 13.91
N THR A 207 -13.33 2.22 14.15
CA THR A 207 -13.87 3.55 13.82
C THR A 207 -13.78 4.43 15.06
N ARG A 208 -13.10 5.57 14.94
CA ARG A 208 -12.88 6.50 16.03
C ARG A 208 -13.53 7.84 15.77
N ALA A 209 -14.32 8.32 16.73
CA ALA A 209 -14.88 9.65 16.73
C ALA A 209 -13.85 10.67 17.25
N VAL A 210 -13.60 11.73 16.49
CA VAL A 210 -12.63 12.78 16.79
C VAL A 210 -13.35 14.12 16.85
N LYS A 211 -13.09 14.88 17.92
CA LYS A 211 -13.64 16.22 18.12
C LYS A 211 -12.72 17.25 17.47
N GLN A 212 -13.25 18.00 16.53
CA GLN A 212 -12.62 19.11 15.83
C GLN A 212 -13.07 20.44 16.42
N LEU A 213 -12.12 21.31 16.72
CA LEU A 213 -12.40 22.68 17.17
C LEU A 213 -12.80 23.57 15.98
N ALA A 214 -13.59 24.62 16.26
CA ALA A 214 -14.01 25.58 15.23
C ALA A 214 -12.79 26.26 14.59
N GLY A 215 -12.68 26.17 13.26
CA GLY A 215 -11.58 26.78 12.50
C GLY A 215 -10.26 26.02 12.54
N GLU A 216 -10.19 24.87 13.22
CA GLU A 216 -9.04 23.97 13.19
C GLU A 216 -9.15 23.00 12.00
N TRP A 217 -8.03 22.58 11.42
CA TRP A 217 -8.01 21.53 10.39
C TRP A 217 -8.27 20.15 11.01
N ALA A 218 -9.03 19.29 10.30
CA ALA A 218 -9.35 17.95 10.78
C ALA A 218 -8.11 17.11 11.14
N ASN A 219 -7.01 17.24 10.36
CA ASN A 219 -5.76 16.53 10.63
C ASN A 219 -5.02 17.04 11.86
N VAL A 220 -5.18 18.31 12.23
CA VAL A 220 -4.59 18.86 13.47
C VAL A 220 -5.28 18.23 14.68
N SER A 221 -6.63 18.14 14.65
CA SER A 221 -7.37 17.44 15.70
C SER A 221 -7.03 15.94 15.76
N LEU A 222 -6.77 15.29 14.61
CA LEU A 222 -6.29 13.91 14.56
C LEU A 222 -4.90 13.75 15.20
N LEU A 223 -3.97 14.67 14.94
CA LEU A 223 -2.60 14.60 15.46
C LEU A 223 -2.55 14.69 16.98
N ARG A 224 -3.40 15.51 17.60
CA ARG A 224 -3.55 15.57 19.07
C ARG A 224 -3.85 14.21 19.69
N VAL A 225 -4.50 13.35 18.91
CA VAL A 225 -4.94 12.01 19.30
C VAL A 225 -3.94 10.92 18.87
N GLY A 226 -2.87 11.30 18.17
CA GLY A 226 -1.82 10.40 17.68
C GLY A 226 -2.12 9.77 16.33
N LEU A 227 -2.98 10.39 15.53
CA LEU A 227 -3.42 9.90 14.23
C LEU A 227 -3.11 10.95 13.15
N ILE A 228 -2.94 10.51 11.90
CA ILE A 228 -2.89 11.43 10.75
C ILE A 228 -3.76 10.89 9.62
N GLY A 229 -4.53 11.78 9.00
CA GLY A 229 -5.42 11.40 7.91
C GLY A 229 -4.70 11.12 6.60
N CYS A 230 -5.31 10.31 5.74
CA CYS A 230 -4.82 10.05 4.38
C CYS A 230 -5.24 11.14 3.38
N SER A 231 -5.94 12.20 3.83
CA SER A 231 -6.41 13.32 3.01
C SER A 231 -6.32 14.64 3.79
N PRO A 232 -5.92 15.75 3.16
CA PRO A 232 -5.73 17.03 3.83
C PRO A 232 -7.02 17.71 4.29
N HIS A 233 -8.15 17.48 3.61
CA HIS A 233 -9.39 18.24 3.86
C HIS A 233 -10.45 17.43 4.61
N GLN A 234 -10.64 16.17 4.21
CA GLN A 234 -11.69 15.31 4.76
C GLN A 234 -11.14 13.88 4.88
N PRO A 235 -10.40 13.60 5.96
CA PRO A 235 -9.84 12.27 6.18
C PRO A 235 -10.97 11.29 6.56
N THR A 236 -11.14 10.24 5.76
CA THR A 236 -12.02 9.10 6.09
C THR A 236 -11.25 7.97 6.76
N ILE A 237 -9.96 7.89 6.46
CA ILE A 237 -9.02 6.91 6.98
C ILE A 237 -7.86 7.68 7.59
N ALA A 238 -7.42 7.23 8.75
CA ALA A 238 -6.28 7.76 9.47
C ALA A 238 -5.35 6.62 9.87
N ILE A 239 -4.05 6.91 9.90
CA ILE A 239 -3.02 5.97 10.31
C ILE A 239 -2.41 6.47 11.61
N SER A 240 -2.09 5.56 12.53
CA SER A 240 -1.44 5.93 13.78
C SER A 240 -0.03 6.49 13.52
N LEU A 241 0.35 7.51 14.29
CA LEU A 241 1.71 8.05 14.22
C LEU A 241 2.75 7.01 14.60
N ARG A 242 2.41 6.08 15.50
CA ARG A 242 3.30 4.96 15.88
C ARG A 242 3.54 4.01 14.73
N ALA A 243 2.52 3.72 13.92
CA ALA A 243 2.64 2.91 12.71
C ALA A 243 3.54 3.59 11.67
N LEU A 244 3.39 4.90 11.49
CA LEU A 244 4.24 5.68 10.57
C LEU A 244 5.69 5.82 11.08
N GLU A 245 5.88 5.97 12.39
CA GLU A 245 7.21 5.93 13.02
C GLU A 245 7.89 4.58 12.77
N LEU A 246 7.18 3.46 12.98
CA LEU A 246 7.69 2.12 12.68
C LEU A 246 8.09 2.02 11.20
N PHE A 247 7.21 2.44 10.29
CA PHE A 247 7.50 2.42 8.86
C PHE A 247 8.72 3.27 8.50
N HIS A 248 8.84 4.46 9.09
CA HIS A 248 9.99 5.32 8.90
C HIS A 248 11.29 4.66 9.39
N GLN A 249 11.29 4.02 10.56
CA GLN A 249 12.47 3.32 11.07
C GLN A 249 12.88 2.13 10.18
N ILE A 250 11.90 1.38 9.66
CA ILE A 250 12.16 0.29 8.72
C ILE A 250 12.82 0.83 7.45
N ARG A 251 12.26 1.90 6.85
CA ARG A 251 12.84 2.52 5.64
C ARG A 251 14.24 3.10 5.84
N ARG A 252 14.56 3.57 7.06
CA ARG A 252 15.92 4.02 7.39
C ARG A 252 16.94 2.89 7.46
N ARG A 253 16.52 1.67 7.80
CA ARG A 253 17.40 0.48 7.84
C ARG A 253 17.44 -0.26 6.53
N GLN A 254 16.33 -0.26 5.79
CA GLN A 254 16.18 -0.91 4.50
C GLN A 254 15.51 0.04 3.51
N SER A 255 16.31 0.70 2.67
CA SER A 255 15.82 1.67 1.69
C SER A 255 14.96 1.04 0.60
N SER A 256 15.15 -0.25 0.32
CA SER A 256 14.36 -1.02 -0.66
C SER A 256 12.98 -1.42 -0.13
N PHE A 257 12.67 -1.17 1.15
CA PHE A 257 11.37 -1.49 1.70
C PHE A 257 10.30 -0.51 1.20
N SER A 258 9.44 -0.99 0.31
CA SER A 258 8.47 -0.15 -0.41
C SER A 258 7.22 0.15 0.41
N THR A 259 6.52 1.23 0.05
CA THR A 259 5.19 1.55 0.60
C THR A 259 4.18 0.45 0.32
N GLN A 260 4.29 -0.23 -0.82
CA GLN A 260 3.45 -1.38 -1.15
C GLN A 260 3.69 -2.55 -0.20
N ALA A 261 4.95 -2.86 0.10
CA ALA A 261 5.28 -3.91 1.07
C ALA A 261 4.69 -3.59 2.45
N MET A 262 4.81 -2.34 2.91
CA MET A 262 4.19 -1.93 4.18
C MET A 262 2.65 -2.01 4.16
N ALA A 263 2.03 -1.59 3.07
CA ALA A 263 0.57 -1.69 2.92
C ALA A 263 0.10 -3.15 3.01
N LYS A 264 0.82 -4.08 2.37
CA LYS A 264 0.55 -5.52 2.48
C LYS A 264 0.73 -6.03 3.91
N VAL A 265 1.75 -5.54 4.63
CA VAL A 265 1.96 -5.88 6.05
C VAL A 265 0.76 -5.43 6.90
N PHE A 266 0.28 -4.20 6.75
CA PHE A 266 -0.92 -3.75 7.48
C PHE A 266 -2.16 -4.57 7.12
N CYS A 267 -2.36 -4.86 5.83
CA CYS A 267 -3.45 -5.72 5.38
C CYS A 267 -3.39 -7.11 6.03
N ALA A 268 -2.20 -7.73 6.06
CA ALA A 268 -1.99 -9.03 6.71
C ALA A 268 -2.20 -8.98 8.23
N LEU A 269 -1.73 -7.93 8.90
CA LEU A 269 -1.91 -7.76 10.36
C LEU A 269 -3.39 -7.60 10.75
N HIS A 270 -4.22 -7.06 9.86
CA HIS A 270 -5.63 -6.84 10.12
C HIS A 270 -6.57 -7.89 9.52
N ASP A 271 -6.01 -8.92 8.86
CA ASP A 271 -6.78 -9.94 8.13
C ASP A 271 -7.72 -9.31 7.08
N VAL A 272 -7.15 -8.39 6.27
CA VAL A 272 -7.87 -7.67 5.22
C VAL A 272 -7.15 -7.87 3.89
N THR A 273 -7.93 -7.98 2.81
CA THR A 273 -7.38 -8.05 1.46
C THR A 273 -6.64 -6.77 1.07
N TYR A 274 -5.51 -6.92 0.39
CA TYR A 274 -4.75 -5.78 -0.13
C TYR A 274 -5.53 -5.03 -1.22
N PHE A 275 -5.48 -3.70 -1.15
CA PHE A 275 -6.04 -2.83 -2.20
C PHE A 275 -5.05 -1.73 -2.57
N GLN A 276 -4.93 -1.45 -3.87
CA GLN A 276 -4.05 -0.39 -4.39
C GLN A 276 -4.41 1.01 -3.87
N THR A 277 -5.69 1.24 -3.58
CA THR A 277 -6.16 2.51 -2.99
C THR A 277 -5.57 2.74 -1.60
N PHE A 278 -5.43 1.68 -0.80
CA PHE A 278 -4.83 1.77 0.53
C PHE A 278 -3.34 2.09 0.46
N ARG A 279 -2.60 1.52 -0.52
CA ARG A 279 -1.20 1.92 -0.79
C ARG A 279 -1.10 3.43 -1.06
N ASN A 280 -1.97 3.99 -1.89
CA ASN A 280 -1.96 5.43 -2.19
C ASN A 280 -2.28 6.28 -0.97
N GLN A 281 -3.22 5.84 -0.14
CA GLN A 281 -3.56 6.48 1.13
C GLN A 281 -2.40 6.46 2.12
N LEU A 282 -1.74 5.31 2.28
CA LEU A 282 -0.54 5.16 3.10
C LEU A 282 0.58 6.07 2.60
N SER A 283 0.80 6.14 1.29
CA SER A 283 1.80 7.05 0.71
C SER A 283 1.50 8.49 1.06
N SER A 284 0.25 8.96 0.87
CA SER A 284 -0.13 10.33 1.18
C SER A 284 0.03 10.67 2.67
N ALA A 285 -0.36 9.76 3.57
CA ALA A 285 -0.19 9.97 5.01
C ALA A 285 1.29 9.97 5.42
N PHE A 286 2.10 9.09 4.82
CA PHE A 286 3.53 9.02 5.08
C PHE A 286 4.27 10.26 4.58
N ASP A 287 3.94 10.77 3.39
CA ASP A 287 4.52 12.00 2.86
C ASP A 287 4.17 13.21 3.75
N ALA A 288 2.93 13.29 4.24
CA ALA A 288 2.52 14.32 5.21
C ALA A 288 3.31 14.20 6.53
N TYR A 289 3.47 12.98 7.04
CA TYR A 289 4.29 12.71 8.22
C TYR A 289 5.77 13.11 8.04
N LEU A 290 6.37 12.80 6.90
CA LEU A 290 7.74 13.23 6.60
C LEU A 290 7.86 14.75 6.49
N ASN A 291 6.85 15.43 5.92
CA ASN A 291 6.81 16.89 5.87
C ASN A 291 6.78 17.49 7.28
N ILE A 292 5.95 16.95 8.18
CA ILE A 292 5.92 17.34 9.59
C ILE A 292 7.31 17.17 10.22
N LEU A 293 7.97 16.03 10.01
CA LEU A 293 9.32 15.78 10.55
C LEU A 293 10.39 16.72 10.00
N GLN A 294 10.22 17.29 8.80
CA GLN A 294 11.17 18.25 8.24
C GLN A 294 11.03 19.65 8.86
N GLN A 295 9.86 19.96 9.43
CA GLN A 295 9.57 21.28 10.03
C GLN A 295 9.91 21.35 11.51
N VAL A 296 10.15 20.21 12.16
CA VAL A 296 10.44 20.06 13.60
C VAL A 296 11.92 19.83 13.84
#